data_AF-A0A7Z9ITU7-F1
#
_entry.id   AF-A0A7Z9ITU7-F1
#
_cell.length_a   1.000
_cell.length_b   1.000
_cell.length_c   1.000
_cell.angle_alpha   90.00
_cell.angle_beta   90.00
_cell.angle_gamma   90.00
#
_symmetry.space_group_name_H-M   'P 1'
#
loop_
_entity.id
_entity.type
_entity.pdbx_description
1 polymer ?
#
loop_
_entity_poly.entity_id
_entity_poly.type
_entity_poly.pdbx_seq_one_letter_code
_entity_poly.pdbx_strand_id
1 'polypeptide(L)'
;MFRILSVVLMISSALFASVKTKIIQSSQENLVIQVVTNPVTTADLFPSSLLIGLPSLKLPKTQIRHYRKSPNPFPRFNKESETDFEWHNLQILQNLPTAVLEIDPKTGDGNFYEIVEIHLQFDPFEYPSRIPTPTEARLLANRILNWNTAKDWLLPEKRRAKKVQSFPPGKWISFELLEDGMKVIQQETLANIIPSIPGHDPRAYMLFMSAELGRYRSQSVNLPIADNLVEIGIDIEGESDGSFDIEDRIIFYGRGPSGYELKISDVNWNQNLY
;
A
#
# COMPACT_ATOMS: atom_id res chain seq x y z
N MET A 1 -46.85 25.86 6.45
CA MET A 1 -46.29 26.30 5.16
C MET A 1 -44.85 26.74 5.40
N PHE A 2 -43.88 26.11 4.70
CA PHE A 2 -42.44 26.45 4.57
C PHE A 2 -41.66 26.75 5.88
N ARG A 3 -40.84 25.87 6.48
CA ARG A 3 -39.74 25.01 5.99
C ARG A 3 -38.69 25.76 5.15
N ILE A 4 -37.72 26.37 5.82
CA ILE A 4 -36.38 26.73 5.32
C ILE A 4 -35.43 26.51 6.53
N LEU A 5 -34.98 25.30 6.85
CA LEU A 5 -33.83 24.59 6.32
C LEU A 5 -32.62 25.48 5.96
N SER A 6 -31.98 26.06 6.97
CA SER A 6 -30.63 26.61 6.86
C SER A 6 -29.61 25.50 7.17
N VAL A 7 -29.49 24.51 6.28
CA VAL A 7 -28.30 23.65 6.26
C VAL A 7 -27.27 24.40 5.45
N VAL A 8 -26.41 25.16 6.14
CA VAL A 8 -25.18 25.68 5.56
C VAL A 8 -24.24 24.47 5.44
N LEU A 9 -24.35 23.77 4.32
CA LEU A 9 -23.38 22.80 3.87
C LEU A 9 -22.14 23.63 3.46
N MET A 10 -21.26 23.91 4.41
CA MET A 10 -19.89 24.31 4.11
C MET A 10 -19.24 23.10 3.44
N ILE A 11 -19.40 22.99 2.12
CA ILE A 11 -18.53 22.20 1.28
C ILE A 11 -17.20 22.97 1.29
N SER A 12 -16.38 22.73 2.31
CA SER A 12 -14.97 23.05 2.23
C SER A 12 -14.40 22.12 1.18
N SER A 13 -14.45 22.52 -0.10
CA SER A 13 -13.48 22.07 -1.07
C SER A 13 -12.15 22.61 -0.59
N ALA A 14 -11.52 21.91 0.36
CA ALA A 14 -10.10 22.02 0.55
C ALA A 14 -9.50 21.56 -0.77
N LEU A 15 -9.19 22.53 -1.63
CA LEU A 15 -8.28 22.35 -2.75
C LEU A 15 -6.91 22.14 -2.10
N PHE A 16 -6.71 20.95 -1.53
CA PHE A 16 -5.36 20.49 -1.25
C PHE A 16 -4.70 20.39 -2.63
N ALA A 17 -3.69 21.21 -2.85
CA ALA A 17 -2.73 20.86 -3.87
C ALA A 17 -2.14 19.52 -3.42
N SER A 18 -2.13 18.58 -4.36
CA SER A 18 -1.50 17.29 -4.19
C SER A 18 -0.61 17.12 -5.40
N VAL A 19 0.49 16.39 -5.24
CA VAL A 19 1.12 15.74 -6.39
C VAL A 19 0.02 14.92 -7.08
N LYS A 20 -0.19 15.15 -8.38
CA LYS A 20 -1.23 14.48 -9.16
C LYS A 20 -0.61 13.48 -10.09
N THR A 21 -0.94 12.22 -9.86
CA THR A 21 -0.53 11.11 -10.73
C THR A 21 -1.62 10.81 -11.75
N LYS A 22 -1.25 10.80 -13.02
CA LYS A 22 -2.15 10.46 -14.13
C LYS A 22 -1.55 9.33 -14.97
N ILE A 23 -2.35 8.31 -15.26
CA ILE A 23 -1.97 7.25 -16.19
C ILE A 23 -2.31 7.72 -17.60
N ILE A 24 -1.30 7.80 -18.47
CA ILE A 24 -1.46 8.16 -19.88
C ILE A 24 -1.71 6.91 -20.72
N GLN A 25 -1.01 5.82 -20.41
CA GLN A 25 -1.14 4.52 -21.06
C GLN A 25 -0.92 3.41 -20.04
N SER A 26 -1.75 2.37 -20.09
CA SER A 26 -1.51 1.13 -19.35
C SER A 26 -1.87 -0.05 -20.25
N SER A 27 -0.88 -0.86 -20.58
CA SER A 27 -1.02 -2.08 -21.36
C SER A 27 -0.12 -3.18 -20.79
N GLN A 28 -0.25 -4.39 -21.36
CA GLN A 28 0.53 -5.55 -20.94
C GLN A 28 2.05 -5.36 -21.08
N GLU A 29 2.49 -4.46 -21.97
CA GLU A 29 3.91 -4.24 -22.27
C GLU A 29 4.42 -2.88 -21.80
N ASN A 30 3.54 -1.88 -21.68
CA ASN A 30 3.95 -0.51 -21.42
C ASN A 30 3.03 0.19 -20.43
N LEU A 31 3.62 0.94 -19.51
CA LEU A 31 2.92 1.87 -18.61
C LEU A 31 3.57 3.24 -18.72
N VAL A 32 2.76 4.24 -19.08
CA VAL A 32 3.17 5.65 -19.13
C VAL A 32 2.40 6.42 -18.08
N ILE A 33 3.14 7.02 -17.15
CA ILE A 33 2.60 7.77 -16.01
C ILE A 33 3.11 9.20 -16.10
N GLN A 34 2.27 10.15 -15.75
CA GLN A 34 2.62 11.54 -15.59
C GLN A 34 2.38 11.95 -14.14
N VAL A 35 3.43 12.42 -13.47
CA VAL A 35 3.36 13.03 -12.14
C VAL A 35 3.44 14.53 -12.34
N VAL A 36 2.40 15.24 -11.89
CA VAL A 36 2.29 16.70 -12.00
C VAL A 36 2.40 17.32 -10.63
N THR A 37 3.39 18.17 -10.45
CA THR A 37 3.71 18.84 -9.19
C THR A 37 3.39 20.32 -9.31
N ASN A 38 2.43 20.79 -8.50
CA ASN A 38 2.10 22.21 -8.38
C ASN A 38 2.19 22.60 -6.89
N PRO A 39 3.39 22.96 -6.41
CA PRO A 39 3.68 23.03 -4.98
C PRO A 39 2.95 24.20 -4.31
N VAL A 40 2.20 23.91 -3.24
CA VAL A 40 1.57 24.90 -2.35
C VAL A 40 2.19 24.84 -0.95
N THR A 41 2.73 23.69 -0.57
CA THR A 41 3.42 23.41 0.68
C THR A 41 4.78 22.75 0.41
N THR A 42 5.65 22.74 1.41
CA THR A 42 6.95 22.06 1.32
C THR A 42 6.83 20.55 1.09
N ALA A 43 5.74 19.93 1.57
CA ALA A 43 5.48 18.51 1.41
C ALA A 43 5.22 18.13 -0.06
N ASP A 44 4.68 19.05 -0.87
CA ASP A 44 4.44 18.82 -2.30
C ASP A 44 5.73 18.63 -3.11
N LEU A 45 6.89 18.98 -2.53
CA LEU A 45 8.21 18.77 -3.12
C LEU A 45 8.95 17.58 -2.51
N PHE A 46 8.30 16.78 -1.67
CA PHE A 46 8.88 15.52 -1.21
C PHE A 46 8.79 14.45 -2.29
N PRO A 47 9.68 13.43 -2.26
CA PRO A 47 9.58 12.31 -3.16
C PRO A 47 8.21 11.66 -3.12
N SER A 48 7.67 11.35 -4.29
CA SER A 48 6.37 10.68 -4.42
C SER A 48 6.60 9.20 -4.70
N SER A 49 5.84 8.35 -4.01
CA SER A 49 5.94 6.89 -4.18
C SER A 49 4.73 6.33 -4.93
N LEU A 50 5.01 5.42 -5.87
CA LEU A 50 4.03 4.78 -6.72
C LEU A 50 4.16 3.26 -6.62
N LEU A 51 3.16 2.59 -6.06
CA LEU A 51 3.11 1.13 -6.03
C LEU A 51 2.63 0.56 -7.38
N ILE A 52 3.54 -0.12 -8.08
CA ILE A 52 3.32 -0.66 -9.43
C ILE A 52 3.22 -2.18 -9.37
N GLY A 53 2.17 -2.74 -9.98
CA GLY A 53 2.05 -4.16 -10.26
C GLY A 53 2.94 -4.55 -11.43
N LEU A 54 3.57 -5.72 -11.35
CA LEU A 54 4.57 -6.22 -12.28
C LEU A 54 4.18 -7.62 -12.79
N PRO A 55 4.55 -7.98 -14.04
CA PRO A 55 4.33 -9.33 -14.55
C PRO A 55 5.27 -10.38 -13.92
N SER A 56 6.39 -9.97 -13.35
CA SER A 56 7.31 -10.88 -12.67
C SER A 56 8.06 -10.15 -11.56
N LEU A 57 8.81 -10.89 -10.75
CA LEU A 57 9.73 -10.32 -9.74
C LEU A 57 11.00 -9.77 -10.39
N LYS A 58 10.83 -8.88 -11.37
CA LYS A 58 11.90 -8.20 -12.08
C LYS A 58 11.46 -6.77 -12.36
N LEU A 59 12.36 -5.82 -12.08
CA LEU A 59 12.09 -4.41 -12.31
C LEU A 59 11.96 -4.12 -13.82
N PRO A 60 10.98 -3.30 -14.24
CA PRO A 60 10.80 -2.94 -15.63
C PRO A 60 11.92 -2.01 -16.11
N LYS A 61 12.14 -1.98 -17.42
CA LYS A 61 12.99 -0.94 -18.01
C LYS A 61 12.30 0.40 -17.80
N THR A 62 13.00 1.31 -17.12
CA THR A 62 12.45 2.61 -16.69
C THR A 62 13.15 3.73 -17.45
N GLN A 63 12.37 4.60 -18.08
CA GLN A 63 12.86 5.84 -18.67
C GLN A 63 12.05 7.00 -18.10
N ILE A 64 12.73 8.05 -17.66
CA ILE A 64 12.09 9.23 -17.09
C ILE A 64 12.40 10.44 -17.97
N ARG A 65 11.38 11.26 -18.20
CA ARG A 65 11.49 12.53 -18.90
C ARG A 65 10.97 13.63 -18.01
N HIS A 66 11.79 14.67 -17.89
CA HIS A 66 11.50 15.82 -17.05
C HIS A 66 11.10 17.01 -17.91
N TYR A 67 10.09 17.74 -17.47
CA TYR A 67 9.60 18.92 -18.17
C TYR A 67 9.34 20.07 -17.21
N ARG A 68 9.47 21.29 -17.73
CA ARG A 68 9.17 22.55 -17.02
C ARG A 68 9.91 22.65 -15.69
N LYS A 69 11.21 22.91 -15.80
CA LYS A 69 12.04 23.22 -14.63
C LYS A 69 11.66 24.59 -14.08
N SER A 70 11.33 24.64 -12.80
CA SER A 70 10.88 25.84 -12.10
C SER A 70 11.64 26.03 -10.78
N PRO A 71 11.82 27.28 -10.32
CA PRO A 71 12.52 27.56 -9.06
C PRO A 71 11.71 27.04 -7.87
N ASN A 72 12.38 26.44 -6.89
CA ASN A 72 11.71 25.99 -5.66
C ASN A 72 11.10 27.19 -4.91
N PRO A 73 9.76 27.24 -4.71
CA PRO A 73 9.10 28.31 -3.97
C PRO A 73 9.43 28.32 -2.46
N PHE A 74 10.08 27.27 -1.94
CA PHE A 74 10.44 27.08 -0.53
C PHE A 74 11.97 26.97 -0.33
N PRO A 75 12.73 28.05 -0.53
CA PRO A 75 14.20 28.03 -0.54
C PRO A 75 14.86 27.63 0.79
N ARG A 76 14.13 27.68 1.92
CA ARG A 76 14.62 27.22 3.24
C ARG A 76 14.53 25.70 3.41
N PHE A 77 13.86 25.00 2.49
CA PHE A 77 13.68 23.55 2.51
C PHE A 77 14.27 22.96 1.22
N ASN A 78 15.60 22.87 1.19
CA ASN A 78 16.32 22.12 0.17
C ASN A 78 16.99 20.92 0.85
N LYS A 79 16.41 19.74 0.66
CA LYS A 79 17.11 18.48 0.88
C LYS A 79 17.66 18.05 -0.47
N GLU A 80 18.98 18.03 -0.60
CA GLU A 80 19.65 17.48 -1.78
C GLU A 80 19.19 16.02 -1.94
N SER A 81 18.75 15.67 -3.15
CA SER A 81 18.53 14.27 -3.53
C SER A 81 19.73 13.80 -4.34
N GLU A 82 20.20 12.60 -4.04
CA GLU A 82 21.30 11.96 -4.78
C GLU A 82 20.79 11.31 -6.08
N THR A 83 19.49 11.00 -6.17
CA THR A 83 18.90 10.24 -7.27
C THR A 83 17.55 10.85 -7.72
N ASP A 84 17.33 10.87 -9.04
CA ASP A 84 16.08 11.37 -9.65
C ASP A 84 14.90 10.40 -9.39
N PHE A 85 15.20 9.09 -9.26
CA PHE A 85 14.23 8.05 -8.96
C PHE A 85 14.92 6.80 -8.38
N GLU A 86 14.16 6.02 -7.61
CA GLU A 86 14.61 4.73 -7.10
C GLU A 86 13.47 3.69 -7.09
N TRP A 87 13.84 2.43 -7.25
CA TRP A 87 12.93 1.31 -7.04
C TRP A 87 13.22 0.65 -5.70
N HIS A 88 12.18 0.44 -4.90
CA HIS A 88 12.28 -0.28 -3.65
C HIS A 88 11.13 -1.29 -3.47
N ASN A 89 11.22 -2.12 -2.43
CA ASN A 89 10.18 -3.09 -2.03
C ASN A 89 9.68 -4.01 -3.17
N LEU A 90 10.59 -4.61 -3.94
CA LEU A 90 10.25 -5.67 -4.91
C LEU A 90 9.75 -6.93 -4.16
N GLN A 91 8.45 -7.19 -4.21
CA GLN A 91 7.79 -8.23 -3.40
C GLN A 91 6.55 -8.83 -4.10
N ILE A 92 5.89 -9.78 -3.45
CA ILE A 92 4.60 -10.33 -3.89
C ILE A 92 3.53 -9.91 -2.87
N LEU A 93 2.53 -9.15 -3.30
CA LEU A 93 1.34 -8.80 -2.53
C LEU A 93 0.16 -9.61 -3.04
N GLN A 94 -0.45 -10.48 -2.22
CA GLN A 94 -1.64 -11.25 -2.62
C GLN A 94 -1.50 -11.92 -4.02
N ASN A 95 -0.39 -12.64 -4.23
CA ASN A 95 -0.01 -13.28 -5.50
C ASN A 95 0.35 -12.35 -6.68
N LEU A 96 0.36 -11.02 -6.50
CA LEU A 96 0.81 -10.07 -7.51
C LEU A 96 2.25 -9.63 -7.23
N PRO A 97 3.21 -9.82 -8.16
CA PRO A 97 4.52 -9.17 -8.07
C PRO A 97 4.35 -7.65 -8.13
N THR A 98 5.02 -6.93 -7.24
CA THR A 98 4.91 -5.48 -7.11
C THR A 98 6.25 -4.86 -6.74
N ALA A 99 6.42 -3.59 -7.05
CA ALA A 99 7.51 -2.76 -6.53
C ALA A 99 7.04 -1.32 -6.38
N VAL A 100 7.69 -0.55 -5.52
CA VAL A 100 7.43 0.87 -5.37
C VAL A 100 8.47 1.66 -6.15
N LEU A 101 8.00 2.56 -6.98
CA LEU A 101 8.81 3.56 -7.69
C LEU A 101 8.72 4.87 -6.92
N GLU A 102 9.83 5.32 -6.38
CA GLU A 102 9.98 6.62 -5.73
C GLU A 102 10.59 7.62 -6.71
N ILE A 103 10.05 8.83 -6.74
CA ILE A 103 10.43 9.87 -7.70
C ILE A 103 10.61 11.17 -6.94
N ASP A 104 11.81 11.74 -6.98
CA ASP A 104 12.04 13.07 -6.42
C ASP A 104 11.75 14.14 -7.50
N PRO A 105 10.80 15.07 -7.28
CA PRO A 105 10.55 16.15 -8.22
C PRO A 105 11.67 17.21 -8.24
N LYS A 106 12.53 17.26 -7.22
CA LYS A 106 13.61 18.25 -7.10
C LYS A 106 14.83 17.84 -7.90
N THR A 107 15.62 18.85 -8.25
CA THR A 107 16.89 18.70 -8.93
C THR A 107 18.05 18.97 -7.97
N GLY A 108 19.25 18.47 -8.30
CA GLY A 108 20.45 18.69 -7.48
C GLY A 108 20.83 20.17 -7.28
N ASP A 109 20.38 21.08 -8.16
CA ASP A 109 20.55 22.53 -7.99
C ASP A 109 19.42 23.22 -7.19
N GLY A 110 18.56 22.44 -6.53
CA GLY A 110 17.51 22.94 -5.64
C GLY A 110 16.28 23.52 -6.35
N ASN A 111 16.15 23.31 -7.66
CA ASN A 111 14.95 23.58 -8.44
C ASN A 111 14.04 22.34 -8.43
N PHE A 112 12.92 22.37 -9.15
CA PHE A 112 12.06 21.20 -9.34
C PHE A 112 11.49 21.13 -10.76
N TYR A 113 11.04 19.94 -11.16
CA TYR A 113 10.28 19.74 -12.39
C TYR A 113 8.79 19.70 -12.09
N GLU A 114 8.00 20.53 -12.78
CA GLU A 114 6.54 20.53 -12.63
C GLU A 114 5.89 19.25 -13.19
N ILE A 115 6.55 18.60 -14.15
CA ILE A 115 6.04 17.41 -14.81
C ILE A 115 7.16 16.38 -14.95
N VAL A 116 6.90 15.18 -14.41
CA VAL A 116 7.73 13.99 -14.58
C VAL A 116 6.94 12.94 -15.33
N GLU A 117 7.41 12.55 -16.52
CA GLU A 117 6.81 11.49 -17.33
C GLU A 117 7.65 10.21 -17.23
N ILE A 118 7.04 9.14 -16.75
CA ILE A 118 7.68 7.85 -16.53
C ILE A 118 7.18 6.87 -17.58
N HIS A 119 8.12 6.25 -18.28
CA HIS A 119 7.88 5.18 -19.24
C HIS A 119 8.44 3.88 -18.67
N LEU A 120 7.55 2.93 -18.38
CA LEU A 120 7.90 1.60 -17.94
C LEU A 120 7.62 0.61 -19.06
N GLN A 121 8.63 -0.17 -19.43
CA GLN A 121 8.49 -1.30 -20.34
C GLN A 121 8.61 -2.60 -19.55
N PHE A 122 7.56 -3.41 -19.63
CA PHE A 122 7.45 -4.69 -18.94
C PHE A 122 7.94 -5.85 -19.81
N ASP A 123 8.46 -6.87 -19.15
CA ASP A 123 8.66 -8.18 -19.78
C ASP A 123 7.31 -8.92 -19.89
N PRO A 124 7.15 -9.88 -20.83
CA PRO A 124 5.93 -10.64 -20.96
C PRO A 124 5.56 -11.42 -19.69
N PHE A 125 4.26 -11.52 -19.40
CA PHE A 125 3.76 -12.40 -18.35
C PHE A 125 3.83 -13.86 -18.79
N GLU A 126 4.51 -14.70 -18.02
CA GLU A 126 4.78 -16.10 -18.40
C GLU A 126 3.75 -17.11 -17.89
N TYR A 127 2.75 -16.67 -17.12
CA TYR A 127 1.73 -17.54 -16.54
C TYR A 127 0.36 -17.36 -17.20
N PRO A 128 -0.54 -18.36 -17.12
CA PRO A 128 -1.91 -18.19 -17.57
C PRO A 128 -2.63 -17.11 -16.74
N SER A 129 -3.33 -16.20 -17.43
CA SER A 129 -4.19 -15.21 -16.76
C SER A 129 -5.29 -15.91 -15.97
N ARG A 130 -5.63 -15.33 -14.81
CA ARG A 130 -6.74 -15.77 -13.97
C ARG A 130 -7.52 -14.58 -13.44
N ILE A 131 -8.75 -14.85 -13.02
CA ILE A 131 -9.60 -13.83 -12.39
C ILE A 131 -9.17 -13.65 -10.93
N PRO A 132 -8.99 -12.40 -10.45
CA PRO A 132 -8.74 -12.12 -9.04
C PRO A 132 -9.88 -12.62 -8.16
N THR A 133 -9.55 -13.14 -6.97
CA THR A 133 -10.56 -13.40 -5.94
C THR A 133 -11.15 -12.06 -5.42
N PRO A 134 -12.36 -12.06 -4.83
CA PRO A 134 -12.91 -10.84 -4.24
C PRO A 134 -12.00 -10.20 -3.18
N THR A 135 -11.27 -11.03 -2.42
CA THR A 135 -10.28 -10.55 -1.45
C THR A 135 -9.11 -9.87 -2.15
N GLU A 136 -8.48 -10.52 -3.13
CA GLU A 136 -7.37 -9.93 -3.90
C GLU A 136 -7.79 -8.61 -4.55
N ALA A 137 -8.97 -8.56 -5.16
CA ALA A 137 -9.49 -7.34 -5.78
C ALA A 137 -9.70 -6.22 -4.75
N ARG A 138 -10.32 -6.52 -3.60
CA ARG A 138 -10.54 -5.52 -2.55
C ARG A 138 -9.22 -4.99 -1.98
N LEU A 139 -8.21 -5.87 -1.84
CA LEU A 139 -6.92 -5.48 -1.27
C LEU A 139 -6.05 -4.71 -2.25
N LEU A 140 -6.00 -5.12 -3.51
CA LEU A 140 -5.04 -4.57 -4.46
C LEU A 140 -5.58 -3.40 -5.27
N ALA A 141 -6.89 -3.32 -5.53
CA ALA A 141 -7.45 -2.37 -6.51
C ALA A 141 -7.17 -0.90 -6.20
N ASN A 142 -7.17 -0.52 -4.92
CA ASN A 142 -6.92 0.85 -4.50
C ASN A 142 -5.44 1.13 -4.21
N ARG A 143 -4.61 0.09 -4.10
CA ARG A 143 -3.18 0.21 -3.77
C ARG A 143 -2.29 0.23 -5.01
N ILE A 144 -2.65 -0.55 -6.03
CA ILE A 144 -1.82 -0.73 -7.22
C ILE A 144 -2.20 0.30 -8.29
N LEU A 145 -1.26 1.17 -8.66
CA LEU A 145 -1.52 2.24 -9.62
C LEU A 145 -2.06 1.72 -10.95
N ASN A 146 -1.44 0.69 -11.51
CA ASN A 146 -1.82 0.07 -12.78
C ASN A 146 -2.76 -1.14 -12.62
N TRP A 147 -3.57 -1.18 -11.55
CA TRP A 147 -4.44 -2.32 -11.24
C TRP A 147 -5.25 -2.84 -12.42
N ASN A 148 -5.80 -1.94 -13.24
CA ASN A 148 -6.64 -2.30 -14.39
C ASN A 148 -5.97 -3.27 -15.36
N THR A 149 -4.64 -3.22 -15.46
CA THR A 149 -3.81 -4.14 -16.26
C THR A 149 -3.18 -5.21 -15.37
N ALA A 150 -2.66 -4.81 -14.20
CA ALA A 150 -1.88 -5.68 -13.32
C ALA A 150 -2.69 -6.82 -12.70
N LYS A 151 -4.02 -6.70 -12.61
CA LYS A 151 -4.91 -7.79 -12.17
C LYS A 151 -4.77 -9.07 -13.01
N ASP A 152 -4.29 -8.96 -14.25
CA ASP A 152 -4.07 -10.09 -15.16
C ASP A 152 -2.70 -10.78 -14.93
N TRP A 153 -1.84 -10.21 -14.08
CA TRP A 153 -0.51 -10.72 -13.73
C TRP A 153 -0.46 -11.45 -12.39
N LEU A 154 -1.62 -11.85 -11.87
CA LEU A 154 -1.69 -12.64 -10.66
C LEU A 154 -1.05 -14.01 -10.89
N LEU A 155 -0.07 -14.34 -10.06
CA LEU A 155 0.57 -15.65 -10.07
C LEU A 155 -0.48 -16.72 -9.77
N PRO A 156 -0.36 -17.90 -10.41
CA PRO A 156 -1.27 -19.00 -10.16
C PRO A 156 -1.17 -19.42 -8.70
N GLU A 157 -2.32 -19.66 -8.07
CA GLU A 157 -2.36 -20.24 -6.74
C GLU A 157 -1.63 -21.58 -6.77
N LYS A 158 -0.47 -21.63 -6.10
CA LYS A 158 0.24 -22.89 -5.92
C LYS A 158 -0.62 -23.75 -5.00
N ARG A 159 -1.36 -24.71 -5.57
CA ARG A 159 -1.83 -25.89 -4.82
C ARG A 159 -0.61 -26.67 -4.36
N ARG A 160 0.10 -26.20 -3.33
CA ARG A 160 1.30 -26.87 -2.82
C ARG A 160 0.97 -27.59 -1.53
N ALA A 161 1.26 -28.89 -1.53
CA ALA A 161 1.54 -29.62 -0.30
C ALA A 161 2.56 -28.83 0.53
N LYS A 162 2.28 -28.68 1.82
CA LYS A 162 3.09 -27.92 2.77
C LYS A 162 4.56 -28.34 2.71
N LYS A 163 5.43 -27.43 2.26
CA LYS A 163 6.76 -27.14 2.84
C LYS A 163 7.60 -26.28 1.90
N VAL A 164 7.66 -25.00 2.23
CA VAL A 164 8.82 -24.16 2.57
C VAL A 164 8.21 -22.76 2.60
N GLN A 165 8.02 -22.21 3.80
CA GLN A 165 7.45 -20.89 3.96
C GLN A 165 8.59 -19.88 3.68
N SER A 166 8.57 -19.27 2.51
CA SER A 166 9.46 -18.15 2.17
C SER A 166 8.74 -16.88 2.58
N PHE A 167 9.29 -16.16 3.55
CA PHE A 167 8.75 -14.88 3.97
C PHE A 167 9.25 -13.74 3.06
N PRO A 168 8.44 -12.70 2.85
CA PRO A 168 8.91 -11.49 2.19
C PRO A 168 10.15 -10.91 2.90
N PRO A 169 11.15 -10.44 2.16
CA PRO A 169 12.26 -9.70 2.75
C PRO A 169 11.75 -8.39 3.34
N GLY A 170 12.39 -7.89 4.42
CA GLY A 170 12.03 -6.60 5.01
C GLY A 170 12.22 -6.54 6.52
N LYS A 171 11.78 -5.42 7.12
CA LYS A 171 11.71 -5.25 8.58
C LYS A 171 10.40 -5.83 9.09
N TRP A 172 10.48 -6.74 10.05
CA TRP A 172 9.32 -7.37 10.68
C TRP A 172 9.06 -6.75 12.05
N ILE A 173 7.81 -6.36 12.28
CA ILE A 173 7.32 -5.91 13.58
C ILE A 173 6.24 -6.89 14.02
N SER A 174 6.30 -7.35 15.27
CA SER A 174 5.27 -8.15 15.90
C SER A 174 4.61 -7.35 17.03
N PHE A 175 3.29 -7.46 17.12
CA PHE A 175 2.50 -6.91 18.21
C PHE A 175 1.35 -7.87 18.52
N GLU A 176 0.74 -7.70 19.69
CA GLU A 176 -0.34 -8.56 20.18
C GLU A 176 -1.68 -7.84 20.13
N LEU A 177 -2.75 -8.60 19.89
CA LEU A 177 -4.12 -8.13 19.95
C LEU A 177 -4.85 -8.87 21.06
N LEU A 178 -5.41 -8.13 22.01
CA LEU A 178 -6.12 -8.72 23.15
C LEU A 178 -7.63 -8.83 22.92
N GLU A 179 -8.17 -8.00 22.04
CA GLU A 179 -9.61 -7.87 21.84
C GLU A 179 -9.96 -7.83 20.36
N ASP A 180 -11.17 -8.28 20.05
CA ASP A 180 -11.75 -8.18 18.71
C ASP A 180 -11.95 -6.74 18.26
N GLY A 181 -12.03 -6.55 16.95
CA GLY A 181 -12.58 -5.36 16.34
C GLY A 181 -11.66 -4.72 15.32
N MET A 182 -12.10 -3.56 14.84
CA MET A 182 -11.28 -2.70 14.00
C MET A 182 -10.16 -2.11 14.85
N LYS A 183 -8.93 -2.22 14.35
CA LYS A 183 -7.71 -1.71 14.96
C LYS A 183 -7.08 -0.69 14.02
N VAL A 184 -6.33 0.24 14.61
CA VAL A 184 -5.67 1.33 13.91
C VAL A 184 -4.22 1.38 14.34
N ILE A 185 -3.30 1.45 13.37
CA ILE A 185 -1.89 1.75 13.59
C ILE A 185 -1.64 3.15 13.04
N GLN A 186 -1.30 4.08 13.93
CA GLN A 186 -0.92 5.44 13.57
C GLN A 186 0.53 5.49 13.09
N GLN A 187 0.83 6.46 12.23
CA GLN A 187 2.18 6.70 11.74
C GLN A 187 3.21 6.87 12.87
N GLU A 188 2.87 7.68 13.87
CA GLU A 188 3.75 7.96 15.02
C GLU A 188 4.15 6.69 15.78
N THR A 189 3.22 5.72 15.88
CA THR A 189 3.48 4.44 16.53
C THR A 189 4.58 3.66 15.82
N LEU A 190 4.56 3.66 14.47
CA LEU A 190 5.59 3.01 13.67
C LEU A 190 6.88 3.81 13.61
N ALA A 191 6.81 5.15 13.58
CA ALA A 191 7.99 6.03 13.55
C ALA A 191 8.87 5.86 14.80
N ASN A 192 8.25 5.61 15.96
CA ASN A 192 8.96 5.32 17.20
C ASN A 192 9.76 4.00 17.16
N ILE A 193 9.34 3.03 16.34
CA ILE A 193 9.98 1.72 16.19
C ILE A 193 10.98 1.73 15.03
N ILE A 194 10.59 2.36 13.92
CA ILE A 194 11.37 2.49 12.69
C ILE A 194 11.48 3.98 12.36
N PRO A 195 12.58 4.66 12.75
CA PRO A 195 12.74 6.10 12.53
C PRO A 195 12.74 6.50 11.04
N SER A 196 13.01 5.56 10.14
CA SER A 196 12.97 5.79 8.70
C SER A 196 11.57 5.67 8.10
N ILE A 197 10.53 5.28 8.88
CA ILE A 197 9.16 5.10 8.36
C ILE A 197 8.58 6.33 7.64
N PRO A 198 8.84 7.59 8.06
CA PRO A 198 8.26 8.75 7.38
C PRO A 198 8.74 8.80 5.93
N GLY A 199 7.80 8.95 4.99
CA GLY A 199 8.09 8.96 3.55
C GLY A 199 8.03 7.60 2.84
N HIS A 200 7.89 6.49 3.57
CA HIS A 200 7.60 5.21 2.92
C HIS A 200 6.15 5.16 2.44
N ASP A 201 5.89 4.48 1.32
CA ASP A 201 4.51 4.21 0.89
C ASP A 201 3.85 3.14 1.78
N PRO A 202 2.84 3.50 2.60
CA PRO A 202 2.19 2.54 3.47
C PRO A 202 1.39 1.49 2.68
N ARG A 203 1.04 1.77 1.42
CA ARG A 203 0.39 0.80 0.51
C ARG A 203 1.32 -0.35 0.18
N ALA A 204 2.62 -0.27 0.46
CA ALA A 204 3.53 -1.40 0.29
C ALA A 204 3.58 -2.33 1.52
N TYR A 205 2.94 -1.97 2.64
CA TYR A 205 3.02 -2.77 3.86
C TYR A 205 2.18 -4.04 3.80
N MET A 206 2.67 -5.07 4.49
CA MET A 206 1.99 -6.36 4.62
C MET A 206 1.68 -6.59 6.10
N LEU A 207 0.44 -7.02 6.37
CA LEU A 207 0.03 -7.42 7.71
C LEU A 207 -0.31 -8.89 7.72
N PHE A 208 0.27 -9.63 8.66
CA PHE A 208 0.11 -11.07 8.76
C PHE A 208 -0.50 -11.45 10.11
N MET A 209 -1.39 -12.43 10.09
CA MET A 209 -2.01 -13.00 11.29
C MET A 209 -2.04 -14.53 11.23
N SER A 210 -2.45 -15.18 12.31
CA SER A 210 -2.83 -16.59 12.24
C SER A 210 -4.06 -16.76 11.32
N ALA A 211 -4.25 -17.96 10.76
CA ALA A 211 -5.44 -18.28 9.96
C ALA A 211 -6.76 -18.03 10.72
N GLU A 212 -6.71 -18.05 12.06
CA GLU A 212 -7.83 -17.81 12.95
C GLU A 212 -8.01 -16.33 13.35
N LEU A 213 -7.26 -15.42 12.70
CA LEU A 213 -7.23 -13.96 12.93
C LEU A 213 -6.89 -13.54 14.37
N GLY A 214 -6.22 -14.41 15.13
CA GLY A 214 -5.81 -14.17 16.52
C GLY A 214 -6.56 -14.99 17.58
N ARG A 215 -7.58 -15.78 17.20
CA ARG A 215 -8.20 -16.74 18.13
C ARG A 215 -7.22 -17.83 18.58
N TYR A 216 -7.39 -18.26 19.82
CA TYR A 216 -6.64 -19.41 20.34
C TYR A 216 -6.97 -20.70 19.57
N ARG A 217 -6.01 -21.62 19.54
CA ARG A 217 -6.17 -22.92 18.89
C ARG A 217 -6.61 -23.96 19.90
N SER A 218 -7.40 -24.93 19.43
CA SER A 218 -7.77 -26.08 20.25
C SER A 218 -6.52 -26.82 20.72
N GLN A 219 -6.52 -27.25 21.99
CA GLN A 219 -5.46 -28.07 22.58
C GLN A 219 -5.59 -29.57 22.22
N SER A 220 -6.54 -29.93 21.34
CA SER A 220 -6.70 -31.30 20.88
C SER A 220 -5.45 -31.80 20.16
N VAL A 221 -5.11 -33.07 20.39
CA VAL A 221 -4.01 -33.76 19.70
C VAL A 221 -4.41 -34.15 18.28
N ASN A 222 -3.41 -34.37 17.40
CA ASN A 222 -3.58 -34.79 16.01
C ASN A 222 -4.36 -33.81 15.11
N LEU A 223 -4.39 -32.52 15.44
CA LEU A 223 -4.92 -31.50 14.53
C LEU A 223 -3.94 -31.24 13.38
N PRO A 224 -4.44 -30.98 12.15
CA PRO A 224 -3.58 -30.51 11.07
C PRO A 224 -2.96 -29.17 11.48
N ILE A 225 -1.65 -29.02 11.25
CA ILE A 225 -0.94 -27.76 11.51
C ILE A 225 -1.60 -26.67 10.66
N ALA A 226 -2.34 -25.74 11.25
CA ALA A 226 -2.95 -24.64 10.50
C ALA A 226 -1.87 -23.67 10.00
N ASP A 227 -2.18 -23.00 8.89
CA ASP A 227 -1.28 -22.00 8.32
C ASP A 227 -1.08 -20.85 9.32
N ASN A 228 0.09 -20.25 9.30
CA ASN A 228 0.45 -19.12 10.14
C ASN A 228 1.06 -18.03 9.27
N LEU A 229 1.06 -16.78 9.72
CA LEU A 229 1.47 -15.62 8.93
C LEU A 229 0.71 -15.56 7.59
N VAL A 230 -0.62 -15.64 7.69
CA VAL A 230 -1.56 -15.41 6.60
C VAL A 230 -1.72 -13.91 6.42
N GLU A 231 -1.46 -13.43 5.20
CA GLU A 231 -1.62 -12.01 4.86
C GLU A 231 -3.10 -11.62 4.98
N ILE A 232 -3.39 -10.60 5.79
CA ILE A 232 -4.74 -10.08 5.99
C ILE A 232 -4.93 -8.75 5.27
N GLY A 233 -6.20 -8.39 5.12
CA GLY A 233 -6.57 -7.11 4.55
C GLY A 233 -6.29 -5.94 5.48
N ILE A 234 -5.69 -4.91 4.91
CA ILE A 234 -5.55 -3.60 5.52
C ILE A 234 -6.21 -2.56 4.61
N ASP A 235 -6.78 -1.55 5.23
CA ASP A 235 -7.20 -0.31 4.62
C ASP A 235 -6.25 0.79 5.08
N ILE A 236 -6.02 1.78 4.24
CA ILE A 236 -5.13 2.90 4.56
C ILE A 236 -5.92 4.16 4.29
N GLU A 237 -5.83 5.09 5.23
CA GLU A 237 -6.45 6.40 5.09
C GLU A 237 -5.35 7.46 5.15
N GLY A 238 -5.32 8.34 4.13
CA GLY A 238 -4.43 9.51 4.04
C GLY A 238 -3.31 9.41 3.00
N GLU A 239 -3.03 8.21 2.49
CA GLU A 239 -1.86 7.84 1.67
C GLU A 239 -1.93 8.23 0.18
N SER A 240 -2.70 9.27 -0.15
CA SER A 240 -2.98 9.65 -1.55
C SER A 240 -1.73 10.06 -2.33
N ASP A 241 -0.71 10.56 -1.63
CA ASP A 241 0.58 10.99 -2.19
C ASP A 241 1.67 9.91 -2.13
N GLY A 242 1.36 8.75 -1.53
CA GLY A 242 2.32 7.66 -1.34
C GLY A 242 3.38 7.93 -0.27
N SER A 243 3.21 8.96 0.57
CA SER A 243 3.95 9.10 1.82
C SER A 243 3.15 8.46 2.96
N PHE A 244 3.82 8.18 4.07
CA PHE A 244 3.17 7.83 5.33
C PHE A 244 3.37 8.98 6.31
N ASP A 245 2.41 9.89 6.29
CA ASP A 245 2.40 11.14 7.02
C ASP A 245 1.70 11.02 8.38
N ILE A 246 1.83 12.04 9.22
CA ILE A 246 1.41 11.98 10.64
C ILE A 246 -0.09 11.72 10.83
N GLU A 247 -0.92 12.18 9.89
CA GLU A 247 -2.38 11.99 9.92
C GLU A 247 -2.83 10.65 9.32
N ASP A 248 -1.89 9.93 8.69
CA ASP A 248 -2.16 8.68 8.01
C ASP A 248 -2.26 7.53 8.99
N ARG A 249 -3.08 6.55 8.62
CA ARG A 249 -3.34 5.39 9.47
C ARG A 249 -3.62 4.13 8.69
N ILE A 250 -3.14 3.02 9.24
CA ILE A 250 -3.43 1.67 8.76
C ILE A 250 -4.57 1.11 9.60
N ILE A 251 -5.63 0.69 8.94
CA ILE A 251 -6.84 0.15 9.56
C ILE A 251 -6.98 -1.32 9.19
N PHE A 252 -7.29 -2.16 10.15
CA PHE A 252 -7.50 -3.59 9.90
C PHE A 252 -8.45 -4.20 10.92
N TYR A 253 -9.00 -5.36 10.59
CA TYR A 253 -9.79 -6.14 11.54
C TYR A 253 -8.94 -7.25 12.13
N GLY A 254 -8.89 -7.33 13.45
CA GLY A 254 -8.21 -8.39 14.18
C GLY A 254 -9.10 -9.02 15.25
N ARG A 255 -8.80 -10.25 15.65
CA ARG A 255 -9.45 -10.94 16.76
C ARG A 255 -8.49 -11.12 17.91
N GLY A 256 -8.99 -10.95 19.12
CA GLY A 256 -8.25 -11.30 20.33
C GLY A 256 -8.20 -12.83 20.53
N PRO A 257 -7.39 -13.31 21.50
CA PRO A 257 -7.38 -14.72 21.86
C PRO A 257 -8.73 -15.20 22.42
N SER A 258 -9.46 -14.29 23.09
CA SER A 258 -10.81 -14.50 23.61
C SER A 258 -11.84 -13.71 22.78
N GLY A 259 -13.01 -14.27 22.56
CA GLY A 259 -14.12 -13.56 21.93
C GLY A 259 -15.24 -14.46 21.43
N TYR A 260 -16.20 -13.86 20.73
CA TYR A 260 -17.35 -14.59 20.18
C TYR A 260 -17.00 -15.36 18.90
N GLU A 261 -17.62 -16.52 18.73
CA GLU A 261 -17.64 -17.32 17.50
C GLU A 261 -19.07 -17.55 17.05
N LEU A 262 -19.35 -17.21 15.80
CA LEU A 262 -20.60 -17.54 15.12
C LEU A 262 -20.47 -18.91 14.47
N LYS A 263 -21.24 -19.87 14.95
CA LYS A 263 -21.42 -21.17 14.28
C LYS A 263 -22.86 -21.29 13.82
N ILE A 264 -23.09 -21.02 12.53
CA ILE A 264 -24.39 -21.13 11.82
C ILE A 264 -25.52 -20.30 12.46
N SER A 265 -26.00 -20.71 13.64
CA SER A 265 -27.07 -20.08 14.42
C SER A 265 -26.72 -19.84 15.89
N ASP A 266 -25.57 -20.33 16.37
CA ASP A 266 -25.14 -20.21 17.77
C ASP A 266 -24.01 -19.20 17.92
N VAL A 267 -24.14 -18.34 18.94
CA VAL A 267 -23.10 -17.42 19.40
C VAL A 267 -22.42 -18.04 20.61
N ASN A 268 -21.21 -18.53 20.44
CA ASN A 268 -20.43 -19.09 21.55
C ASN A 268 -19.37 -18.07 21.99
N TRP A 269 -19.35 -17.73 23.27
CA TRP A 269 -18.22 -17.02 23.85
C TRP A 269 -17.08 -18.01 24.10
N ASN A 270 -15.89 -17.65 23.66
CA ASN A 270 -14.71 -18.42 23.89
C ASN A 270 -13.68 -17.61 24.69
N GLN A 271 -13.27 -18.13 25.83
CA GLN A 271 -12.32 -17.49 26.72
C GLN A 271 -11.00 -18.25 26.68
N ASN A 272 -9.96 -17.57 26.18
CA ASN A 272 -8.60 -18.00 26.44
C ASN A 272 -8.26 -17.73 27.91
N LEU A 273 -7.69 -18.73 28.58
CA LEU A 273 -7.33 -18.71 30.00
C LEU A 273 -5.87 -18.31 30.24
N TYR A 274 -5.12 -18.02 29.17
CA TYR A 274 -3.70 -17.68 29.17
C TYR A 274 -3.44 -16.38 28.44
#